data_AF-A0A4U7EYN4-F1
#
_entry.id   AF-A0A4U7EYN4-F1
#
_cell.length_a   1.000
_cell.length_b   1.000
_cell.length_c   1.000
_cell.angle_alpha   90.00
_cell.angle_beta   90.00
_cell.angle_gamma   90.00
#
_symmetry.space_group_name_H-M   'P 1'
#
loop_
_entity.id
_entity.type
_entity.pdbx_description
1 polymer ?
#
loop_
_entity_poly.entity_id
_entity_poly.type
_entity_poly.pdbx_seq_one_letter_code
_entity_poly.pdbx_strand_id
1 'polypeptide(L)' 'MPKDTFSYESIGVIRTPFESAEGMPIQPIGADSVTGTVEIEASYADGLADLAEFSHCML' A
#
# COMPACT_ATOMS: atom_id res chain seq x y z
N MET A 1 -27.86 -15.08 8.17
CA MET A 1 -27.08 -14.22 7.26
C MET A 1 -26.35 -15.14 6.30
N PRO A 2 -26.41 -14.92 4.98
CA PRO A 2 -25.55 -15.66 4.06
C PRO A 2 -24.10 -15.41 4.45
N LYS A 3 -23.27 -16.47 4.46
CA LYS A 3 -21.82 -16.33 4.60
C LYS A 3 -21.27 -16.22 3.18
N ASP A 4 -21.12 -15.00 2.71
CA ASP A 4 -20.41 -14.76 1.47
C ASP A 4 -18.91 -15.02 1.69
N THR A 5 -18.30 -15.75 0.76
CA THR A 5 -16.86 -16.03 0.77
C THR A 5 -16.21 -15.15 -0.29
N PHE A 6 -15.18 -14.41 0.11
CA PHE A 6 -14.44 -13.51 -0.77
C PHE A 6 -13.01 -14.01 -0.95
N SER A 7 -12.48 -13.88 -2.16
CA SER A 7 -11.08 -14.11 -2.51
C SER A 7 -10.45 -12.79 -2.93
N TYR A 8 -9.20 -12.56 -2.53
CA TYR A 8 -8.45 -11.37 -2.88
C TYR A 8 -7.26 -11.74 -3.75
N GLU A 9 -6.93 -10.86 -4.69
CA GLU A 9 -5.74 -10.93 -5.53
C GLU A 9 -4.91 -9.67 -5.24
N SER A 10 -3.59 -9.83 -5.11
CA SER A 10 -2.71 -8.68 -4.91
C SER A 10 -2.60 -7.88 -6.20
N ILE A 11 -2.61 -6.56 -6.09
CA ILE A 11 -2.41 -5.64 -7.22
C ILE A 11 -0.98 -5.08 -7.29
N GLY A 12 -0.12 -5.44 -6.34
CA GLY A 12 1.21 -4.84 -6.24
C GLY A 12 1.99 -5.21 -4.98
N VAL A 13 3.05 -4.45 -4.71
CA VAL A 13 4.00 -4.64 -3.60
C VAL A 13 4.38 -3.29 -2.97
N ILE A 14 4.45 -3.23 -1.64
CA ILE A 14 5.00 -2.07 -0.91
C ILE A 14 6.48 -2.34 -0.58
N ARG A 15 7.35 -1.44 -1.05
CA ARG A 15 8.79 -1.39 -0.72
C ARG A 15 9.00 -0.41 0.42
N THR A 16 9.62 -0.87 1.51
CA THR A 16 10.03 -0.01 2.63
C THR A 16 11.43 -0.37 3.10
N PRO A 17 12.12 0.49 3.87
CA PRO A 17 13.40 0.15 4.49
C PRO A 17 13.31 -0.86 5.64
N PHE A 18 12.10 -1.26 6.05
CA PHE A 18 11.91 -2.21 7.14
C PHE A 18 11.92 -3.65 6.58
N GLU A 19 12.96 -4.40 6.95
CA GLU A 19 13.15 -5.79 6.49
C GLU A 19 12.48 -6.82 7.41
N SER A 20 12.04 -6.39 8.61
CA SER A 20 11.33 -7.22 9.58
C SER A 20 10.38 -6.39 10.45
N ALA A 21 9.53 -7.07 11.20
CA ALA A 21 8.62 -6.41 12.16
C ALA A 21 9.40 -5.77 13.34
N GLU A 22 10.59 -6.27 13.66
CA GLU A 22 11.46 -5.67 14.67
C GLU A 22 12.11 -4.39 14.13
N GLY A 23 11.73 -3.24 14.70
CA GLY A 23 12.18 -1.93 14.23
C GLY A 23 11.17 -1.22 13.32
N MET A 24 10.09 -1.89 12.90
CA MET A 24 8.96 -1.24 12.25
C MET A 24 8.18 -0.40 13.28
N PRO A 25 7.83 0.85 12.96
CA PRO A 25 7.02 1.68 13.85
C PRO A 25 5.62 1.06 14.04
N ILE A 26 5.12 1.07 15.29
CA ILE A 26 3.76 0.61 15.61
C ILE A 26 2.70 1.43 14.84
N GLN A 27 3.00 2.70 14.58
CA GLN A 27 2.16 3.60 13.78
C GLN A 27 3.04 4.37 12.78
N PRO A 28 2.66 4.42 11.48
CA PRO A 28 3.46 5.07 10.43
C PRO A 28 3.79 6.54 10.70
N ILE A 29 2.91 7.27 11.41
CA ILE A 29 3.09 8.69 11.77
C ILE A 29 4.32 8.94 12.66
N GLY A 30 4.90 7.91 13.27
CA GLY A 30 6.16 8.03 14.02
C GLY A 30 7.42 8.00 13.14
N ALA A 31 7.28 7.82 11.83
CA ALA A 31 8.38 7.64 10.88
C ALA A 31 8.51 8.82 9.90
N ASP A 32 8.50 10.05 10.42
CA ASP A 32 8.54 11.32 9.67
C ASP A 32 9.71 11.47 8.67
N SER A 33 10.69 10.56 8.68
CA SER A 33 11.86 10.57 7.78
C SER A 33 11.98 9.34 6.87
N VAL A 34 10.98 8.46 6.85
CA VAL A 34 11.01 7.21 6.06
C VAL A 34 10.11 7.33 4.84
N THR A 35 10.67 7.07 3.66
CA THR A 35 9.90 7.00 2.40
C THR A 35 9.71 5.54 2.00
N GLY A 36 8.47 5.18 1.63
CA GLY A 36 8.13 3.91 1.00
C GLY A 36 7.71 4.11 -0.45
N THR A 37 7.64 3.03 -1.21
CA THR A 37 7.19 3.03 -2.61
C THR A 37 6.19 1.91 -2.82
N VAL A 38 5.08 2.20 -3.51
CA VAL A 38 4.09 1.19 -3.92
C VAL A 38 4.31 0.89 -5.40
N GLU A 39 4.65 -0.35 -5.71
CA GLU A 39 4.77 -0.87 -7.07
C GLU A 39 3.45 -1.56 -7.43
N ILE A 40 2.76 -1.09 -8.47
CA ILE A 40 1.49 -1.65 -8.94
C ILE A 40 1.73 -2.46 -10.22
N GLU A 41 1.10 -3.63 -10.32
CA GLU A 41 1.18 -4.48 -11.51
C GLU A 41 0.62 -3.74 -12.73
N ALA A 42 1.27 -3.91 -13.87
CA ALA A 42 0.96 -3.14 -15.09
C ALA A 42 -0.49 -3.30 -15.55
N SER A 43 -1.12 -4.45 -15.28
CA SER A 43 -2.54 -4.71 -15.59
C SER A 43 -3.52 -3.79 -14.85
N TYR A 44 -3.09 -3.16 -13.76
CA TYR A 44 -3.91 -2.24 -12.96
C TYR A 44 -3.52 -0.77 -13.12
N ALA A 45 -2.57 -0.45 -14.02
CA ALA A 45 -2.03 0.89 -14.19
C ALA A 45 -3.09 1.95 -14.52
N ASP A 46 -4.11 1.59 -15.31
CA ASP A 46 -5.22 2.48 -15.67
C ASP A 46 -6.01 2.96 -14.45
N GLY A 47 -6.01 2.19 -13.35
CA GLY A 47 -6.63 2.57 -12.09
C GLY A 47 -5.91 3.67 -11.32
N LEU A 48 -4.71 4.08 -11.76
CA LEU A 48 -3.92 5.16 -11.17
C LEU A 48 -4.18 6.53 -11.82
N ALA A 49 -5.11 6.60 -12.78
CA ALA A 49 -5.50 7.87 -13.40
C ALA A 49 -5.87 8.91 -12.34
N ASP A 50 -5.37 10.14 -12.52
CA ASP A 50 -5.59 11.30 -11.64
C ASP A 50 -5.06 11.15 -10.19
N LEU A 51 -4.39 10.05 -9.84
CA LEU A 51 -3.88 9.83 -8.48
C LEU A 51 -2.90 10.94 -8.03
N ALA A 52 -2.19 11.54 -8.98
CA ALA A 52 -1.27 12.65 -8.74
C ALA A 52 -1.96 13.94 -8.25
N GLU A 53 -3.26 14.09 -8.46
CA GLU A 53 -4.04 15.25 -8.01
C GLU A 53 -4.41 15.17 -6.51
N PHE A 54 -4.19 14.02 -5.88
CA PHE A 54 -4.43 13.81 -4.45
C PHE A 54 -3.17 14.01 -3.62
N SER A 55 -3.35 14.54 -2.42
CA SER A 55 -2.24 14.71 -1.45
C SER A 55 -1.99 13.47 -0.60
N HIS A 56 -2.99 12.58 -0.47
CA HIS A 56 -2.94 11.41 0.41
C HIS A 56 -3.70 10.24 -0.21
N CYS A 57 -3.25 9.02 0.10
CA CYS A 57 -3.85 7.76 -0.35
C CYS A 57 -4.13 6.85 0.85
N MET A 58 -5.08 5.92 0.70
CA MET A 58 -5.31 4.82 1.64
C MET A 58 -4.76 3.53 1.05
N LEU A 59 -4.04 2.76 1.86
CA LEU A 59 -3.36 1.53 1.51
C LEU A 59 -3.58 0.47 2.60
#